data_AF-A0A952V574-F1
#
_entry.id   AF-A0A952V574-F1
#
_cell.length_a   1.000
_cell.length_b   1.000
_cell.length_c   1.000
_cell.angle_alpha   90.00
_cell.angle_beta   90.00
_cell.angle_gamma   90.00
#
_symmetry.space_group_name_H-M   'P 1'
#
loop_
_entity.id
_entity.type
_entity.pdbx_description
1 polymer ?
#
loop_
_entity_poly.entity_id
_entity_poly.type
_entity_poly.pdbx_seq_one_letter_code
_entity_poly.pdbx_strand_id
1 'polypeptide(L)'
;MSHPLVRTGRNYLIAGALFGVIAPVPSIVGLGLSPATLLAGLASAFFLWNGRALRTSGIAIPLLTESLSLITKGKLEEAEAVPGALPPAVARKPMIARAITSQRALIALMRGDTARAEAVATESVALPGGFFTRDWDEVQRTEALATRALARAAQGESAKALEDAAAIEASSHALSSALARASLVRAIVLSRSGDKTALGDHLKAHGSLILEYVMPRERSLARALRAMACVPGKSVYREAARPADQSTEEGSVRSWIGQVAPDAAGYAPREVYVDGGEAPAPQADPVAMRTIANARAAATPPKRNKMLAPWAVIILLLVSVWGWLSPSEQEPDVPAPASAEPSSFGIWDFSLGLIAVLVAFVAWWMRRYRSQQRRIFAADRDIALGRTDAGRKELLTLSTSPYPALAASARLALAALANKEGRFAEAVIEADLGIALCNKNPTTRALTSDHCAPALLGERALALAAMDRHAEAETELANLTNGFPTYALMSRALFRVRLVAAVRRRDLEAAARIALSRRPEMPLDLKIDLLADVALAASGDPMSADERERIAIELRAMPEVSAWVERVAGDLSRIRVPPATLDEKEDPQGAARRELRSAGYRSNRTPHAPDMEDSADAIECKRHTD
;
A
#
# COMPACT_ATOMS: atom_id res chain seq x y z
N MET A 1 4.11 14.23 -22.69
CA MET A 1 2.89 13.58 -23.24
C MET A 1 1.69 13.94 -22.35
N SER A 2 0.49 14.13 -22.91
CA SER A 2 -0.70 14.40 -22.08
C SER A 2 -1.16 13.12 -21.37
N HIS A 3 -1.52 13.25 -20.09
CA HIS A 3 -2.00 12.13 -19.28
C HIS A 3 -3.24 11.47 -19.94
N PRO A 4 -3.39 10.13 -19.95
CA PRO A 4 -4.54 9.45 -20.56
C PRO A 4 -5.90 9.94 -20.07
N LEU A 5 -6.01 10.34 -18.80
CA LEU A 5 -7.24 10.94 -18.24
C LEU A 5 -7.55 12.31 -18.85
N VAL A 6 -6.55 13.12 -19.21
CA VAL A 6 -6.76 14.41 -19.88
C VAL A 6 -7.29 14.19 -21.30
N ARG A 7 -6.73 13.22 -22.04
CA ARG A 7 -7.22 12.86 -23.37
C ARG A 7 -8.65 12.33 -23.31
N THR A 8 -8.94 11.44 -22.36
CA THR A 8 -10.29 10.90 -22.15
C THR A 8 -11.26 12.02 -21.75
N GLY A 9 -10.86 12.88 -20.82
CA GLY A 9 -11.64 14.04 -20.40
C GLY A 9 -11.95 14.99 -21.56
N ARG A 10 -10.99 15.23 -22.46
CA ARG A 10 -11.23 16.02 -23.68
C ARG A 10 -12.30 15.39 -24.57
N ASN A 11 -12.26 14.08 -24.78
CA ASN A 11 -13.28 13.39 -25.58
C ASN A 11 -14.68 13.50 -24.95
N TYR A 12 -14.76 13.44 -23.61
CA TYR A 12 -16.01 13.67 -22.88
C TYR A 12 -16.49 15.12 -23.04
N LEU A 13 -15.60 16.11 -22.98
CA LEU A 13 -15.96 17.50 -23.22
C LEU A 13 -16.48 17.73 -24.65
N ILE A 14 -15.84 17.12 -25.67
CA ILE A 14 -16.28 17.20 -27.07
C ILE A 14 -17.66 16.55 -27.22
N ALA A 15 -17.85 15.35 -26.66
CA ALA A 15 -19.15 14.68 -26.69
C ALA A 15 -20.24 15.53 -26.02
N GLY A 16 -19.93 16.11 -24.85
CA GLY A 16 -20.85 17.00 -24.14
C GLY A 16 -21.21 18.24 -24.96
N ALA A 17 -20.23 18.89 -25.59
CA ALA A 17 -20.48 20.02 -26.47
C ALA A 17 -21.36 19.65 -27.67
N LEU A 18 -21.11 18.50 -28.32
CA LEU A 18 -21.94 18.00 -29.43
C LEU A 18 -23.39 17.77 -28.99
N PHE A 19 -23.62 17.09 -27.85
CA PHE A 19 -24.96 16.92 -27.30
C PHE A 19 -25.62 18.25 -26.95
N GLY A 20 -24.84 19.23 -26.47
CA GLY A 20 -25.31 20.58 -26.18
C GLY A 20 -25.77 21.34 -27.43
N VAL A 21 -25.09 21.16 -28.57
CA VAL A 21 -25.47 21.75 -29.86
C VAL A 21 -26.69 21.05 -30.46
N ILE A 22 -26.82 19.73 -30.30
CA ILE A 22 -27.97 18.96 -30.79
C ILE A 22 -29.23 19.25 -29.97
N ALA A 23 -29.10 19.47 -28.66
CA ALA A 23 -30.23 19.68 -27.75
C ALA A 23 -31.25 20.75 -28.21
N PRO A 24 -30.85 21.97 -28.65
CA PRO A 24 -31.81 22.99 -29.10
C PRO A 24 -32.39 22.76 -30.50
N VAL A 25 -31.85 21.84 -31.33
CA VAL A 25 -32.28 21.65 -32.73
C VAL A 25 -33.79 21.38 -32.85
N PRO A 26 -34.41 20.48 -32.06
CA PRO A 26 -35.86 20.27 -32.11
C PRO A 26 -36.65 21.54 -31.83
N SER A 27 -36.21 22.35 -30.85
CA SER A 27 -36.87 23.61 -30.50
C SER A 27 -36.74 24.65 -31.62
N ILE A 28 -35.58 24.72 -32.29
CA ILE A 28 -35.35 25.63 -33.42
C ILE A 28 -36.22 25.26 -34.63
N VAL A 29 -36.47 23.97 -34.86
CA VAL A 29 -37.32 23.47 -35.96
C VAL A 29 -38.83 23.55 -35.63
N GLY A 30 -39.19 24.21 -34.52
CA GLY A 30 -40.59 24.45 -34.14
C GLY A 30 -41.25 23.30 -33.38
N LEU A 31 -40.50 22.28 -32.95
CA LEU A 31 -41.02 21.14 -32.18
C LEU A 31 -41.14 21.44 -30.67
N GLY A 32 -40.83 22.67 -30.24
CA GLY A 32 -40.87 23.08 -28.83
C GLY A 32 -39.80 22.42 -27.97
N LEU A 33 -39.97 22.51 -26.65
CA LEU A 33 -39.13 21.78 -25.69
C LEU A 33 -39.52 20.31 -25.80
N SER A 34 -38.69 19.47 -26.41
CA SER A 34 -39.01 18.04 -26.54
C SER A 34 -38.31 17.22 -25.45
N PRO A 35 -38.83 16.03 -25.12
CA PRO A 35 -38.07 14.97 -24.46
C PRO A 35 -36.64 14.76 -24.93
N ALA A 36 -36.44 14.74 -26.24
CA ALA A 36 -35.14 14.55 -26.86
C ALA A 36 -34.20 15.73 -26.52
N THR A 37 -34.74 16.95 -26.48
CA THR A 37 -34.02 18.15 -26.02
C THR A 37 -33.58 18.01 -24.57
N LEU A 38 -34.44 17.53 -23.66
CA LEU A 38 -34.08 17.30 -22.26
C LEU A 38 -33.02 16.20 -22.10
N LEU A 39 -33.18 15.06 -22.77
CA LEU A 39 -32.22 13.95 -22.72
C LEU A 39 -30.86 14.35 -23.28
N ALA A 40 -30.82 15.06 -24.41
CA ALA A 40 -29.60 15.60 -24.98
C ALA A 40 -28.95 16.64 -24.05
N GLY A 41 -29.75 17.50 -23.41
CA GLY A 41 -29.28 18.46 -22.42
C GLY A 41 -28.67 17.79 -21.18
N LEU A 42 -29.32 16.75 -20.64
CA LEU A 42 -28.81 15.97 -19.51
C LEU A 42 -27.54 15.19 -19.87
N ALA A 43 -27.51 14.57 -21.05
CA ALA A 43 -26.31 13.92 -21.57
C ALA A 43 -25.15 14.91 -21.71
N SER A 44 -25.42 16.09 -22.28
CA SER A 44 -24.45 17.18 -22.38
C SER A 44 -23.89 17.56 -21.01
N ALA A 45 -24.75 17.85 -20.04
CA ALA A 45 -24.34 18.20 -18.68
C ALA A 45 -23.50 17.10 -18.04
N PHE A 46 -23.91 15.83 -18.18
CA PHE A 46 -23.18 14.67 -17.67
C PHE A 46 -21.78 14.55 -18.28
N PHE A 47 -21.67 14.63 -19.62
CA PHE A 47 -20.41 14.52 -20.33
C PHE A 47 -19.47 15.70 -20.04
N LEU A 48 -20.00 16.92 -19.97
CA LEU A 48 -19.23 18.11 -19.60
C LEU A 48 -18.71 18.02 -18.17
N TRP A 49 -19.56 17.61 -17.23
CA TRP A 49 -19.18 17.43 -15.83
C TRP A 49 -18.09 16.36 -15.67
N ASN A 50 -18.28 15.17 -16.25
CA ASN A 50 -17.27 14.10 -16.24
C ASN A 50 -15.97 14.53 -16.94
N GLY A 51 -16.06 15.19 -18.09
CA GLY A 51 -14.91 15.69 -18.82
C GLY A 51 -14.08 16.67 -18.00
N ARG A 52 -14.74 17.59 -17.29
CA ARG A 52 -14.09 18.55 -16.37
C ARG A 52 -13.49 17.84 -15.15
N ALA A 53 -14.19 16.87 -14.58
CA ALA A 53 -13.70 16.06 -13.46
C ALA A 53 -12.43 15.28 -13.85
N LEU A 54 -12.48 14.52 -14.95
CA LEU A 54 -11.36 13.75 -15.47
C LEU A 54 -10.16 14.62 -15.85
N ARG A 55 -10.39 15.78 -16.49
CA ARG A 55 -9.31 16.72 -16.80
C ARG A 55 -8.65 17.26 -15.52
N THR A 56 -9.44 17.57 -14.50
CA THR A 56 -8.91 18.02 -13.22
C THR A 56 -8.06 16.94 -12.56
N SER A 57 -8.60 15.72 -12.45
CA SER A 57 -7.86 14.59 -11.88
C SER A 57 -6.61 14.26 -12.70
N GLY A 58 -6.68 14.31 -14.03
CA GLY A 58 -5.55 14.07 -14.90
C GLY A 58 -4.43 15.12 -14.84
N ILE A 59 -4.70 16.29 -14.26
CA ILE A 59 -3.67 17.29 -13.91
C ILE A 59 -3.11 17.00 -12.52
N ALA A 60 -3.98 16.67 -11.56
CA ALA A 60 -3.59 16.50 -10.17
C ALA A 60 -2.85 15.20 -9.87
N ILE A 61 -3.32 14.07 -10.42
CA ILE A 61 -2.81 12.74 -10.10
C ILE A 61 -1.31 12.61 -10.42
N PRO A 62 -0.79 13.03 -11.60
CA PRO A 62 0.64 12.93 -11.87
C PRO A 62 1.51 13.67 -10.84
N LEU A 63 1.10 14.86 -10.40
CA LEU A 63 1.84 15.64 -9.41
C LEU A 63 1.75 15.03 -8.01
N LEU A 64 0.58 14.52 -7.60
CA LEU A 64 0.44 13.80 -6.33
C LEU A 64 1.23 12.49 -6.32
N THR A 65 1.31 11.82 -7.47
CA THR A 65 2.06 10.58 -7.65
C THR A 65 3.56 10.85 -7.64
N GLU A 66 4.00 11.96 -8.24
CA GLU A 66 5.39 12.42 -8.16
C GLU A 66 5.80 12.82 -6.74
N SER A 67 4.95 13.58 -6.03
CA SER A 67 5.17 13.89 -4.61
C SER A 67 5.32 12.61 -3.79
N LEU A 68 4.46 11.61 -4.02
CA LEU A 68 4.58 10.30 -3.34
C LEU A 68 5.87 9.56 -3.73
N SER A 69 6.26 9.56 -5.02
CA SER A 69 7.53 9.01 -5.49
C SER A 69 8.71 9.63 -4.73
N LEU A 70 8.74 10.96 -4.61
CA LEU A 70 9.77 11.69 -3.88
C LEU A 70 9.76 11.37 -2.37
N ILE A 71 8.58 11.24 -1.76
CA ILE A 71 8.44 10.74 -0.38
C ILE A 71 9.12 9.37 -0.25
N THR A 72 8.81 8.41 -1.14
CA THR A 72 9.39 7.06 -1.04
C THR A 72 10.90 7.02 -1.31
N LYS A 73 11.42 8.05 -1.98
CA LYS A 73 12.86 8.27 -2.17
C LYS A 73 13.48 9.04 -1.01
N GLY A 74 12.75 9.41 0.05
CA GLY A 74 13.27 10.23 1.14
C GLY A 74 13.57 11.69 0.77
N LYS A 75 13.15 12.15 -0.42
CA LYS A 75 13.33 13.53 -0.90
C LYS A 75 12.19 14.43 -0.39
N LEU A 76 12.10 14.59 0.92
CA LEU A 76 10.93 15.15 1.59
C LEU A 76 10.65 16.62 1.25
N GLU A 77 11.71 17.42 1.07
CA GLU A 77 11.60 18.84 0.67
C GLU A 77 11.05 19.01 -0.75
N GLU A 78 11.65 18.29 -1.70
CA GLU A 78 11.16 18.27 -3.10
C GLU A 78 9.70 17.78 -3.14
N ALA A 79 9.38 16.72 -2.39
CA ALA A 79 8.03 16.17 -2.33
C ALA A 79 6.98 17.16 -1.84
N GLU A 80 7.31 17.99 -0.84
CA GLU A 80 6.42 18.99 -0.27
C GLU A 80 6.14 20.15 -1.24
N ALA A 81 7.12 20.48 -2.08
CA ALA A 81 7.03 21.56 -3.06
C ALA A 81 6.16 21.19 -4.28
N VAL A 82 6.16 19.92 -4.71
CA VAL A 82 5.47 19.46 -5.93
C VAL A 82 3.97 19.85 -5.98
N PRO A 83 3.17 19.64 -4.92
CA PRO A 83 1.77 20.07 -4.92
C PRO A 83 1.56 21.58 -5.13
N GLY A 84 2.57 22.41 -4.86
CA GLY A 84 2.54 23.85 -5.11
C GLY A 84 2.44 24.23 -6.59
N ALA A 85 2.78 23.30 -7.50
CA ALA A 85 2.62 23.49 -8.95
C ALA A 85 1.16 23.35 -9.42
N LEU A 86 0.24 22.91 -8.55
CA LEU A 86 -1.17 22.76 -8.92
C LEU A 86 -1.87 24.13 -9.04
N PRO A 87 -2.73 24.33 -10.06
CA PRO A 87 -3.59 25.51 -10.10
C PRO A 87 -4.43 25.62 -8.81
N PRO A 88 -4.56 26.82 -8.21
CA PRO A 88 -5.29 26.97 -6.94
C PRO A 88 -6.72 26.42 -6.96
N ALA A 89 -7.43 26.58 -8.08
CA ALA A 89 -8.79 26.05 -8.27
C ALA A 89 -8.85 24.51 -8.29
N VAL A 90 -7.76 23.84 -8.69
CA VAL A 90 -7.62 22.38 -8.67
C VAL A 90 -7.25 21.91 -7.27
N ALA A 91 -6.26 22.55 -6.64
CA ALA A 91 -5.78 22.20 -5.31
C ALA A 91 -6.87 22.30 -4.22
N ARG A 92 -7.81 23.24 -4.36
CA ARG A 92 -8.94 23.43 -3.42
C ARG A 92 -10.06 22.39 -3.52
N LYS A 93 -10.03 21.49 -4.52
CA LYS A 93 -11.07 20.45 -4.62
C LYS A 93 -10.93 19.46 -3.46
N PRO A 94 -12.01 19.07 -2.76
CA PRO A 94 -11.91 18.34 -1.49
C PRO A 94 -11.02 17.08 -1.53
N MET A 95 -11.21 16.21 -2.51
CA MET A 95 -10.38 14.99 -2.68
C MET A 95 -8.89 15.30 -2.91
N ILE A 96 -8.59 16.37 -3.65
CA ILE A 96 -7.20 16.76 -3.95
C ILE A 96 -6.59 17.44 -2.73
N ALA A 97 -7.32 18.36 -2.09
CA ALA A 97 -6.90 19.03 -0.85
C ALA A 97 -6.59 18.01 0.25
N ARG A 98 -7.41 16.96 0.39
CA ARG A 98 -7.18 15.88 1.35
C ARG A 98 -5.91 15.09 1.03
N ALA A 99 -5.70 14.71 -0.23
CA ALA A 99 -4.47 14.04 -0.63
C ALA A 99 -3.21 14.89 -0.34
N ILE A 100 -3.24 16.19 -0.66
CA ILE A 100 -2.14 17.13 -0.39
C ILE A 100 -1.85 17.23 1.11
N THR A 101 -2.88 17.47 1.92
CA THR A 101 -2.74 17.60 3.38
C THR A 101 -2.29 16.29 4.01
N SER A 102 -2.80 15.13 3.56
CA SER A 102 -2.35 13.82 4.02
C SER A 102 -0.86 13.58 3.72
N GLN A 103 -0.39 13.91 2.50
CA GLN A 103 1.03 13.80 2.14
C GLN A 103 1.91 14.74 2.97
N ARG A 104 1.47 15.98 3.21
CA ARG A 104 2.18 16.95 4.06
C ARG A 104 2.27 16.50 5.52
N ALA A 105 1.19 15.92 6.05
CA ALA A 105 1.19 15.35 7.39
C ALA A 105 2.17 14.17 7.50
N LEU A 106 2.20 13.29 6.49
CA LEU A 106 3.18 12.21 6.41
C LEU A 106 4.62 12.74 6.32
N ILE A 107 4.88 13.77 5.51
CA ILE A 107 6.19 14.43 5.40
C ILE A 107 6.64 15.00 6.75
N ALA A 108 5.76 15.75 7.45
CA ALA A 108 6.07 16.29 8.77
C ALA A 108 6.37 15.16 9.77
N LEU A 109 5.59 14.08 9.75
CA LEU A 109 5.82 12.91 10.59
C LEU A 109 7.16 12.25 10.31
N MET A 110 7.56 12.08 9.04
CA MET A 110 8.85 11.48 8.67
C MET A 110 10.05 12.36 9.04
N ARG A 111 9.88 13.69 9.06
CA ARG A 111 10.88 14.62 9.64
C ARG A 111 10.91 14.60 11.16
N GLY A 112 9.93 13.94 11.79
CA GLY A 112 9.75 13.90 13.24
C GLY A 112 9.19 15.19 13.86
N ASP A 113 8.65 16.09 13.03
CA ASP A 113 7.86 17.24 13.48
C ASP A 113 6.42 16.78 13.78
N THR A 114 6.27 16.20 14.97
CA THR A 114 5.02 15.55 15.41
C THR A 114 3.89 16.57 15.63
N ALA A 115 4.21 17.76 16.13
CA ALA A 115 3.23 18.83 16.32
C ALA A 115 2.64 19.29 14.98
N ARG A 116 3.49 19.53 13.96
CA ARG A 116 3.01 19.87 12.63
C ARG A 116 2.27 18.71 11.96
N ALA A 117 2.76 17.48 12.14
CA ALA A 117 2.08 16.30 11.61
C ALA A 117 0.66 16.17 12.15
N GLU A 118 0.44 16.37 13.46
CA GLU A 118 -0.89 16.39 14.07
C GLU A 118 -1.76 17.52 13.50
N ALA A 119 -1.23 18.74 13.43
CA ALA A 119 -1.99 19.91 12.97
C ALA A 119 -2.49 19.71 11.53
N VAL A 120 -1.60 19.30 10.62
CA VAL A 120 -1.93 19.08 9.20
C VAL A 120 -2.82 17.84 9.02
N ALA A 121 -2.59 16.76 9.79
CA ALA A 121 -3.47 15.59 9.74
C ALA A 121 -4.89 15.93 10.25
N THR A 122 -5.00 16.79 11.25
CA THR A 122 -6.29 17.27 11.77
C THR A 122 -7.04 18.08 10.72
N GLU A 123 -6.36 18.98 10.01
CA GLU A 123 -6.92 19.69 8.84
C GLU A 123 -7.42 18.67 7.80
N SER A 124 -6.58 17.69 7.46
CA SER A 124 -6.92 16.66 6.48
C SER A 124 -8.17 15.87 6.86
N VAL A 125 -8.31 15.48 8.13
CA VAL A 125 -9.49 14.77 8.65
C VAL A 125 -10.74 15.65 8.57
N ALA A 126 -10.62 16.94 8.89
CA ALA A 126 -11.74 17.90 8.96
C ALA A 126 -12.28 18.32 7.58
N LEU A 127 -11.55 18.11 6.49
CA LEU A 127 -12.02 18.43 5.14
C LEU A 127 -13.37 17.74 4.85
N PRO A 128 -14.28 18.35 4.08
CA PRO A 128 -15.51 17.69 3.67
C PRO A 128 -15.21 16.57 2.65
N GLY A 129 -16.00 15.49 2.68
CA GLY A 129 -15.96 14.45 1.65
C GLY A 129 -16.73 14.88 0.39
N GLY A 130 -16.27 14.49 -0.79
CA GLY A 130 -17.01 14.67 -2.03
C GLY A 130 -18.11 13.63 -2.21
N PHE A 131 -19.27 14.03 -2.72
CA PHE A 131 -20.38 13.10 -2.96
C PHE A 131 -19.99 11.94 -3.90
N PHE A 132 -19.18 12.24 -4.93
CA PHE A 132 -18.75 11.26 -5.93
C PHE A 132 -17.54 10.43 -5.51
N THR A 133 -16.73 10.97 -4.59
CA THR A 133 -15.42 10.43 -4.18
C THR A 133 -15.44 9.86 -2.76
N ARG A 134 -16.61 9.83 -2.09
CA ARG A 134 -16.76 9.47 -0.67
C ARG A 134 -15.94 8.28 -0.21
N ASP A 135 -15.97 7.16 -0.92
CA ASP A 135 -15.23 5.96 -0.48
C ASP A 135 -13.70 6.16 -0.53
N TRP A 136 -13.19 6.91 -1.50
CA TRP A 136 -11.78 7.29 -1.56
C TRP A 136 -11.43 8.33 -0.49
N ASP A 137 -12.33 9.29 -0.24
CA ASP A 137 -12.16 10.29 0.81
C ASP A 137 -12.10 9.64 2.20
N GLU A 138 -12.91 8.60 2.45
CA GLU A 138 -12.89 7.83 3.71
C GLU A 138 -11.60 7.02 3.90
N VAL A 139 -11.06 6.44 2.83
CA VAL A 139 -9.75 5.76 2.86
C VAL A 139 -8.65 6.76 3.24
N GLN A 140 -8.60 7.91 2.56
CA GLN A 140 -7.62 8.96 2.86
C GLN A 140 -7.82 9.55 4.26
N ARG A 141 -9.06 9.73 4.70
CA ARG A 141 -9.38 10.18 6.06
C ARG A 141 -8.84 9.20 7.10
N THR A 142 -8.98 7.90 6.86
CA THR A 142 -8.50 6.86 7.79
C THR A 142 -6.97 6.83 7.85
N GLU A 143 -6.28 7.02 6.72
CA GLU A 143 -4.81 7.19 6.71
C GLU A 143 -4.37 8.48 7.41
N ALA A 144 -5.08 9.60 7.22
CA ALA A 144 -4.82 10.84 7.96
C ALA A 144 -5.02 10.68 9.48
N LEU A 145 -6.06 9.94 9.90
CA LEU A 145 -6.26 9.56 11.30
C LEU A 145 -5.08 8.74 11.83
N ALA A 146 -4.55 7.80 11.04
CA ALA A 146 -3.40 6.98 11.44
C ALA A 146 -2.13 7.82 11.66
N THR A 147 -1.85 8.78 10.77
CA THR A 147 -0.76 9.75 10.95
C THR A 147 -0.98 10.62 12.19
N ARG A 148 -2.20 11.10 12.42
CA ARG A 148 -2.55 11.90 13.60
C ARG A 148 -2.37 11.11 14.90
N ALA A 149 -2.83 9.86 14.93
CA ALA A 149 -2.71 8.98 16.08
C ALA A 149 -1.24 8.75 16.46
N LEU A 150 -0.38 8.52 15.46
CA LEU A 150 1.06 8.35 15.68
C LEU A 150 1.71 9.63 16.20
N ALA A 151 1.38 10.79 15.63
CA ALA A 151 1.85 12.08 16.08
C ALA A 151 1.42 12.40 17.53
N ARG A 152 0.18 12.07 17.90
CA ARG A 152 -0.34 12.23 19.28
C ARG A 152 0.34 11.29 20.27
N ALA A 153 0.53 10.03 19.90
CA ALA A 153 1.28 9.07 20.72
C ALA A 153 2.72 9.53 20.94
N ALA A 154 3.36 10.09 19.91
CA ALA A 154 4.69 10.66 19.99
C ALA A 154 4.79 11.88 20.91
N GLN A 155 3.74 12.70 20.97
CA GLN A 155 3.65 13.83 21.90
C GLN A 155 3.26 13.42 23.33
N GLY A 156 2.94 12.13 23.57
CA GLY A 156 2.49 11.63 24.87
C GLY A 156 1.00 11.82 25.14
N GLU A 157 0.22 12.26 24.14
CA GLU A 157 -1.25 12.42 24.23
C GLU A 157 -1.99 11.07 24.14
N SER A 158 -1.69 10.16 25.06
CA SER A 158 -2.08 8.74 25.00
C SER A 158 -3.59 8.52 24.81
N ALA A 159 -4.44 9.27 25.53
CA ALA A 159 -5.90 9.11 25.43
C ALA A 159 -6.43 9.45 24.03
N LYS A 160 -6.02 10.59 23.46
CA LYS A 160 -6.42 11.03 22.12
C LYS A 160 -5.86 10.11 21.03
N ALA A 161 -4.63 9.62 21.21
CA ALA A 161 -4.02 8.67 20.29
C ALA A 161 -4.78 7.34 20.26
N LEU A 162 -5.21 6.84 21.42
CA LEU A 162 -6.01 5.62 21.52
C LEU A 162 -7.43 5.80 20.97
N GLU A 163 -8.04 6.99 21.12
CA GLU A 163 -9.31 7.33 20.49
C GLU A 163 -9.21 7.25 18.95
N ASP A 164 -8.18 7.85 18.36
CA ASP A 164 -7.94 7.78 16.92
C ASP A 164 -7.67 6.33 16.47
N ALA A 165 -6.88 5.56 17.22
CA ALA A 165 -6.63 4.15 16.94
C ALA A 165 -7.92 3.32 16.92
N ALA A 166 -8.81 3.53 17.90
CA ALA A 166 -10.12 2.87 17.95
C ALA A 166 -11.02 3.27 16.77
N ALA A 167 -11.00 4.55 16.37
CA ALA A 167 -11.76 5.03 15.21
C ALA A 167 -11.28 4.39 13.89
N ILE A 168 -9.97 4.18 13.75
CA ILE A 168 -9.37 3.47 12.60
C ILE A 168 -9.82 2.01 12.59
N GLU A 169 -9.70 1.31 13.72
CA GLU A 169 -10.08 -0.10 13.84
C GLU A 169 -11.57 -0.33 13.55
N ALA A 170 -12.44 0.63 13.90
CA ALA A 170 -13.87 0.59 13.62
C ALA A 170 -14.23 0.89 12.14
N SER A 171 -13.32 1.49 11.37
CA SER A 171 -13.59 1.91 9.99
C SER A 171 -13.58 0.73 9.01
N SER A 172 -14.64 0.59 8.21
CA SER A 172 -14.69 -0.36 7.09
C SER A 172 -13.77 0.01 5.92
N HIS A 173 -13.20 1.22 5.95
CA HIS A 173 -12.29 1.75 4.93
C HIS A 173 -10.83 1.77 5.40
N ALA A 174 -10.55 1.24 6.59
CA ALA A 174 -9.18 1.08 7.08
C ALA A 174 -8.43 0.07 6.22
N LEU A 175 -7.40 0.56 5.51
CA LEU A 175 -6.43 -0.28 4.84
C LEU A 175 -5.50 -0.95 5.85
N SER A 176 -4.79 -1.97 5.40
CA SER A 176 -3.82 -2.70 6.22
C SER A 176 -2.78 -1.79 6.89
N SER A 177 -2.31 -0.73 6.20
CA SER A 177 -1.37 0.26 6.72
C SER A 177 -1.93 1.06 7.89
N ALA A 178 -3.17 1.54 7.78
CA ALA A 178 -3.83 2.28 8.86
C ALA A 178 -4.04 1.39 10.10
N LEU A 179 -4.46 0.13 9.92
CA LEU A 179 -4.62 -0.82 11.01
C LEU A 179 -3.28 -1.14 11.71
N ALA A 180 -2.22 -1.33 10.93
CA ALA A 180 -0.89 -1.57 11.45
C ALA A 180 -0.34 -0.38 12.24
N ARG A 181 -0.58 0.86 11.78
CA ARG A 181 -0.25 2.08 12.53
C ARG A 181 -1.09 2.24 13.81
N ALA A 182 -2.38 1.92 13.78
CA ALA A 182 -3.21 1.92 15.00
C ALA A 182 -2.65 0.94 16.06
N SER A 183 -2.20 -0.24 15.62
CA SER A 183 -1.53 -1.19 16.51
C SER A 183 -0.16 -0.70 17.00
N LEU A 184 0.62 -0.05 16.15
CA LEU A 184 1.90 0.58 16.54
C LEU A 184 1.70 1.71 17.55
N VAL A 185 0.65 2.52 17.40
CA VAL A 185 0.26 3.57 18.35
C VAL A 185 0.01 2.98 19.74
N ARG A 186 -0.73 1.87 19.83
CA ARG A 186 -0.96 1.16 21.10
C ARG A 186 0.37 0.70 21.72
N ALA A 187 1.29 0.18 20.91
CA ALA A 187 2.62 -0.22 21.39
C ALA A 187 3.42 0.96 21.95
N ILE A 188 3.37 2.14 21.31
CA ILE A 188 4.04 3.35 21.81
C ILE A 188 3.42 3.79 23.14
N VAL A 189 2.10 3.79 23.26
CA VAL A 189 1.42 4.15 24.52
C VAL A 189 1.78 3.17 25.64
N LEU A 190 1.80 1.86 25.36
CA LEU A 190 2.21 0.84 26.33
C LEU A 190 3.67 1.03 26.76
N SER A 191 4.59 1.34 25.83
CA SER A 191 5.97 1.61 26.21
C SER A 191 6.13 2.75 27.21
N ARG A 192 5.35 3.83 27.04
CA ARG A 192 5.39 5.01 27.93
C ARG A 192 4.81 4.73 29.30
N SER A 193 3.91 3.76 29.41
CA SER A 193 3.36 3.33 30.70
C SER A 193 4.39 2.58 31.56
N GLY A 194 5.49 2.13 30.97
CA GLY A 194 6.50 1.29 31.63
C GLY A 194 6.10 -0.18 31.77
N ASP A 195 4.89 -0.57 31.37
CA ASP A 195 4.42 -1.96 31.39
C ASP A 195 5.03 -2.77 30.23
N LYS A 196 6.24 -3.27 30.46
CA LYS A 196 6.98 -4.10 29.50
C LYS A 196 6.28 -5.40 29.17
N THR A 197 5.53 -5.98 30.12
CA THR A 197 4.81 -7.23 29.93
C THR A 197 3.66 -7.02 28.96
N ALA A 198 2.82 -6.01 29.21
CA ALA A 198 1.72 -5.66 28.31
C ALA A 198 2.23 -5.25 26.92
N LEU A 199 3.33 -4.51 26.84
CA LEU A 199 3.99 -4.20 25.56
C LEU A 199 4.42 -5.47 24.82
N GLY A 200 5.08 -6.39 25.53
CA GLY A 200 5.54 -7.66 24.98
C GLY A 200 4.39 -8.51 24.45
N ASP A 201 3.30 -8.63 25.23
CA ASP A 201 2.10 -9.38 24.86
C ASP A 201 1.41 -8.76 23.63
N HIS A 202 1.29 -7.43 23.60
CA HIS A 202 0.73 -6.71 22.44
C HIS A 202 1.55 -6.92 21.17
N LEU A 203 2.87 -6.79 21.26
CA LEU A 203 3.78 -7.01 20.13
C LEU A 203 3.81 -8.48 19.69
N LYS A 204 3.61 -9.43 20.59
CA LYS A 204 3.46 -10.85 20.24
C LYS A 204 2.16 -11.10 19.48
N ALA A 205 1.05 -10.50 19.92
CA ALA A 205 -0.26 -10.67 19.29
C ALA A 205 -0.37 -9.95 17.93
N HIS A 206 0.20 -8.75 17.81
CA HIS A 206 0.01 -7.89 16.63
C HIS A 206 1.28 -7.61 15.84
N GLY A 207 2.42 -8.20 16.22
CA GLY A 207 3.72 -7.92 15.59
C GLY A 207 3.77 -8.28 14.11
N SER A 208 3.08 -9.33 13.67
CA SER A 208 2.98 -9.69 12.25
C SER A 208 2.27 -8.60 11.43
N LEU A 209 1.13 -8.10 11.92
CA LEU A 209 0.40 -6.98 11.31
C LEU A 209 1.27 -5.72 11.25
N ILE A 210 1.89 -5.35 12.36
CA ILE A 210 2.75 -4.15 12.43
C ILE A 210 3.90 -4.31 11.43
N LEU A 211 4.71 -5.35 11.55
CA LEU A 211 5.93 -5.51 10.75
C LEU A 211 5.62 -5.67 9.26
N GLU A 212 4.51 -6.30 8.87
CA GLU A 212 4.16 -6.49 7.45
C GLU A 212 3.71 -5.20 6.75
N TYR A 213 2.94 -4.34 7.43
CA TYR A 213 2.18 -3.28 6.76
C TYR A 213 2.56 -1.84 7.13
N VAL A 214 3.43 -1.63 8.12
CA VAL A 214 4.04 -0.30 8.36
C VAL A 214 5.23 -0.04 7.44
N MET A 215 5.61 1.22 7.28
CA MET A 215 6.79 1.62 6.49
C MET A 215 8.09 1.11 7.15
N PRO A 216 9.20 0.89 6.43
CA PRO A 216 10.44 0.39 7.06
C PRO A 216 10.95 1.27 8.21
N ARG A 217 10.84 2.61 8.12
CA ARG A 217 11.12 3.53 9.23
C ARG A 217 10.32 3.19 10.49
N GLU A 218 9.01 3.02 10.34
CA GLU A 218 8.09 2.63 11.42
C GLU A 218 8.35 1.20 11.91
N ARG A 219 8.81 0.31 11.01
CA ARG A 219 9.20 -1.06 11.35
C ARG A 219 10.43 -1.11 12.23
N SER A 220 11.41 -0.24 11.98
CA SER A 220 12.57 -0.06 12.86
C SER A 220 12.15 0.38 14.26
N LEU A 221 11.13 1.24 14.38
CA LEU A 221 10.52 1.57 15.68
C LEU A 221 9.87 0.34 16.32
N ALA A 222 9.08 -0.44 15.58
CA ALA A 222 8.48 -1.66 16.10
C ALA A 222 9.53 -2.68 16.59
N ARG A 223 10.65 -2.82 15.86
CA ARG A 223 11.81 -3.64 16.26
C ARG A 223 12.46 -3.12 17.54
N ALA A 224 12.65 -1.81 17.67
CA ALA A 224 13.17 -1.18 18.89
C ALA A 224 12.25 -1.40 20.10
N LEU A 225 10.94 -1.25 19.92
CA LEU A 225 9.94 -1.53 20.97
C LEU A 225 9.96 -3.00 21.40
N ARG A 226 10.12 -3.94 20.45
CA ARG A 226 10.25 -5.38 20.74
C ARG A 226 11.53 -5.67 21.52
N ALA A 227 12.67 -5.11 21.11
CA ALA A 227 13.93 -5.26 21.81
C ALA A 227 13.83 -4.73 23.25
N MET A 228 13.23 -3.56 23.45
CA MET A 228 12.98 -2.96 24.76
C MET A 228 12.12 -3.83 25.68
N ALA A 229 11.06 -4.45 25.14
CA ALA A 229 10.18 -5.35 25.88
C ALA A 229 10.91 -6.62 26.35
N CYS A 230 11.89 -7.11 25.57
CA CYS A 230 12.67 -8.30 25.91
C CYS A 230 13.79 -8.06 26.94
N VAL A 231 14.26 -6.82 27.12
CA VAL A 231 15.34 -6.54 28.06
C VAL A 231 14.82 -6.62 29.51
N PRO A 232 15.37 -7.51 30.35
CA PRO A 232 15.03 -7.59 31.77
C PRO A 232 15.10 -6.21 32.41
N GLY A 233 14.16 -5.87 33.31
CA GLY A 233 14.15 -4.57 34.00
C GLY A 233 15.55 -4.18 34.47
N LYS A 234 16.03 -2.99 34.09
CA LYS A 234 17.36 -2.50 34.45
C LYS A 234 17.54 -2.67 35.96
N SER A 235 18.54 -3.44 36.39
CA SER A 235 19.11 -3.18 37.71
C SER A 235 19.68 -1.77 37.65
N VAL A 236 19.40 -0.98 38.69
CA VAL A 236 19.70 0.47 38.80
C VAL A 236 21.19 0.80 38.55
N TYR A 237 22.08 -0.20 38.53
CA TYR A 237 23.52 -0.06 38.31
C TYR A 237 24.01 -0.17 36.85
N ARG A 238 23.16 -0.51 35.88
CA ARG A 238 23.52 -0.47 34.44
C ARG A 238 22.69 0.58 33.73
N GLU A 239 23.05 1.84 33.94
CA GLU A 239 22.70 2.87 32.98
C GLU A 239 23.39 2.51 31.66
N ALA A 240 22.61 2.11 30.64
CA ALA A 240 23.13 1.96 29.30
C ALA A 240 23.83 3.26 28.95
N ALA A 241 25.15 3.20 28.70
CA ALA A 241 25.95 4.36 28.40
C ALA A 241 25.21 5.19 27.33
N ARG A 242 24.87 6.45 27.65
CA ARG A 242 24.49 7.42 26.63
C ARG A 242 25.64 7.41 25.61
N PRO A 243 25.40 7.00 24.36
CA PRO A 243 26.47 6.99 23.38
C PRO A 243 27.01 8.41 23.25
N ALA A 244 28.30 8.59 23.50
CA ALA A 244 28.98 9.86 23.27
C ALA A 244 28.90 10.21 21.79
N ASP A 245 28.32 11.36 21.46
CA ASP A 245 28.48 12.18 20.25
C ASP A 245 28.78 11.45 18.92
N GLN A 246 28.10 10.34 18.63
CA GLN A 246 27.99 9.87 17.25
C GLN A 246 26.94 10.73 16.56
N SER A 247 27.42 11.72 15.80
CA SER A 247 26.70 12.58 14.86
C SER A 247 25.23 12.18 14.72
N THR A 248 24.36 12.83 15.48
CA THR A 248 22.93 12.86 15.21
C THR A 248 22.72 13.56 13.88
N GLU A 249 23.00 12.85 12.78
CA GLU A 249 22.59 13.29 11.45
C GLU A 249 21.08 13.44 11.51
N GLU A 250 20.65 14.70 11.42
CA GLU A 250 19.26 15.10 11.34
C GLU A 250 18.60 14.30 10.20
N GLY A 251 17.57 13.52 10.51
CA GLY A 251 16.88 12.66 9.55
C GLY A 251 17.16 11.14 9.67
N SER A 252 18.17 10.71 10.43
CA SER A 252 18.39 9.27 10.70
C SER A 252 17.17 8.62 11.37
N VAL A 253 16.93 7.32 11.11
CA VAL A 253 15.85 6.54 11.74
C VAL A 253 16.01 6.52 13.25
N ARG A 254 17.24 6.40 13.76
CA ARG A 254 17.50 6.47 15.22
C ARG A 254 17.09 7.81 15.82
N SER A 255 17.47 8.93 15.20
CA SER A 255 17.05 10.27 15.66
C SER A 255 15.53 10.41 15.65
N TRP A 256 14.89 9.94 14.58
CA TRP A 256 13.43 9.92 14.44
C TRP A 256 12.74 9.05 15.50
N ILE A 257 13.27 7.84 15.79
CA ILE A 257 12.78 6.99 16.89
C ILE A 257 12.89 7.75 18.21
N GLY A 258 14.00 8.46 18.45
CA GLY A 258 14.17 9.28 19.65
C GLY A 258 13.12 10.38 19.80
N GLN A 259 12.62 10.94 18.70
CA GLN A 259 11.55 11.94 18.71
C GLN A 259 10.16 11.31 18.90
N VAL A 260 9.92 10.14 18.30
CA VAL A 260 8.60 9.47 18.32
C VAL A 260 8.38 8.64 19.60
N ALA A 261 9.38 7.86 20.00
CA ALA A 261 9.34 7.01 21.19
C ALA A 261 10.70 7.08 21.92
N PRO A 262 10.93 8.14 22.72
CA PRO A 262 12.20 8.37 23.40
C PRO A 262 12.73 7.16 24.18
N ASP A 263 11.84 6.42 24.84
CA ASP A 263 12.18 5.23 25.63
C ASP A 263 12.77 4.08 24.78
N ALA A 264 12.38 4.03 23.50
CA ALA A 264 12.85 3.03 22.54
C ALA A 264 14.16 3.43 21.82
N ALA A 265 14.61 4.69 21.95
CA ALA A 265 15.75 5.23 21.20
C ALA A 265 17.07 4.48 21.45
N GLY A 266 17.25 3.97 22.67
CA GLY A 266 18.41 3.16 23.06
C GLY A 266 18.46 1.79 22.39
N TYR A 267 17.35 1.33 21.82
CA TYR A 267 17.18 0.03 21.17
C TYR A 267 17.02 0.14 19.64
N ALA A 268 17.15 1.36 19.10
CA ALA A 268 17.08 1.57 17.67
C ALA A 268 18.22 0.80 16.96
N PRO A 269 17.92 0.12 15.82
CA PRO A 269 18.93 -0.58 15.05
C PRO A 269 19.98 0.42 14.52
N ARG A 270 21.22 -0.05 14.35
CA ARG A 270 22.27 0.76 13.71
C ARG A 270 21.98 0.84 12.21
N GLU A 271 21.93 2.04 11.69
CA GLU A 271 21.76 2.26 10.26
C GLU A 271 23.08 2.04 9.52
N VAL A 272 23.00 1.26 8.44
CA VAL A 272 24.04 1.16 7.41
C VAL A 272 23.33 1.44 6.09
N TYR A 273 23.11 2.72 5.81
CA TYR A 273 22.64 3.18 4.49
C TYR A 273 23.84 3.75 3.75
N VAL A 274 23.97 3.35 2.49
CA VAL A 274 24.88 4.02 1.56
C VAL A 274 24.00 4.65 0.52
N ASP A 275 24.29 5.90 0.14
CA ASP A 275 23.65 6.50 -1.01
C ASP A 275 24.08 5.74 -2.26
N GLY A 276 23.34 4.67 -2.54
CA GLY A 276 23.51 3.85 -3.72
C GLY A 276 23.12 4.71 -4.90
N GLY A 277 24.11 5.09 -5.71
CA GLY A 277 23.88 5.82 -6.94
C GLY A 277 22.77 5.18 -7.78
N GLU A 278 22.17 5.97 -8.67
CA GLU A 278 21.04 5.53 -9.45
C GLU A 278 21.37 4.23 -10.20
N ALA A 279 20.63 3.17 -9.85
CA ALA A 279 20.85 1.86 -10.45
C ALA A 279 20.57 1.93 -11.97
N PRO A 280 21.32 1.18 -12.80
CA PRO A 280 21.24 1.30 -14.25
C PRO A 280 19.80 1.11 -14.75
N ALA A 281 19.44 1.77 -15.86
CA ALA A 281 18.11 1.61 -16.42
C ALA A 281 17.87 0.14 -16.88
N PRO A 282 16.70 -0.45 -16.62
CA PRO A 282 16.38 -1.80 -17.08
C PRO A 282 16.35 -1.85 -18.62
N GLN A 283 16.81 -2.96 -19.20
CA GLN A 283 16.88 -3.15 -20.65
C GLN A 283 15.91 -4.26 -21.09
N ALA A 284 15.18 -4.00 -22.17
CA ALA A 284 14.26 -4.97 -22.75
C ALA A 284 14.99 -5.95 -23.67
N ASP A 285 14.84 -7.25 -23.43
CA ASP A 285 15.32 -8.29 -24.31
C ASP A 285 14.26 -8.63 -25.38
N PRO A 286 14.58 -8.59 -26.69
CA PRO A 286 13.61 -8.85 -27.75
C PRO A 286 12.96 -10.24 -27.70
N VAL A 287 13.69 -11.27 -27.25
CA VAL A 287 13.15 -12.63 -27.16
C VAL A 287 12.16 -12.72 -26.01
N ALA A 288 12.55 -12.24 -24.83
CA ALA A 288 11.68 -12.12 -23.67
C ALA A 288 10.42 -11.29 -23.98
N MET A 289 10.55 -10.21 -24.75
CA MET A 289 9.42 -9.37 -25.17
C MET A 289 8.38 -10.17 -25.98
N ARG A 290 8.82 -11.05 -26.89
CA ARG A 290 7.92 -11.94 -27.65
C ARG A 290 7.25 -12.97 -26.75
N THR A 291 7.99 -13.58 -25.82
CA THR A 291 7.44 -14.53 -24.85
C THR A 291 6.35 -13.89 -23.99
N ILE A 292 6.60 -12.68 -23.49
CA ILE A 292 5.62 -11.90 -22.70
C ILE A 292 4.40 -11.56 -23.54
N ALA A 293 4.58 -11.13 -24.79
CA ALA A 293 3.48 -10.82 -25.68
C ALA A 293 2.57 -12.04 -25.94
N ASN A 294 3.17 -13.22 -26.17
CA ASN A 294 2.44 -14.47 -26.36
C ASN A 294 1.66 -14.89 -25.12
N ALA A 295 2.27 -14.79 -23.92
CA ALA A 295 1.60 -15.09 -22.66
C ALA A 295 0.38 -14.18 -22.43
N ARG A 296 0.52 -12.87 -22.69
CA ARG A 296 -0.59 -11.91 -22.57
C ARG A 296 -1.69 -12.13 -23.60
N ALA A 297 -1.34 -12.52 -24.82
CA ALA A 297 -2.30 -12.87 -25.86
C ALA A 297 -3.16 -14.06 -25.40
N ALA A 298 -2.54 -15.09 -24.82
CA ALA A 298 -3.24 -16.25 -24.26
C ALA A 298 -4.14 -15.89 -23.05
N ALA A 299 -3.74 -14.92 -22.22
CA ALA A 299 -4.52 -14.46 -21.08
C ALA A 299 -5.70 -13.54 -21.45
N THR A 300 -5.78 -13.06 -22.70
CA THR A 300 -6.83 -12.14 -23.12
C THR A 300 -8.15 -12.90 -23.28
N PRO A 301 -9.20 -12.59 -22.48
CA PRO A 301 -10.47 -13.29 -22.59
C PRO A 301 -11.09 -13.06 -23.97
N PRO A 302 -11.78 -14.07 -24.56
CA PRO A 302 -12.41 -13.91 -25.85
C PRO A 302 -13.39 -12.73 -25.82
N LYS A 303 -13.38 -11.91 -26.89
CA LYS A 303 -14.30 -10.78 -27.03
C LYS A 303 -15.73 -11.30 -27.12
N ARG A 304 -16.43 -11.35 -25.99
CA ARG A 304 -17.88 -11.60 -25.98
C ARG A 304 -18.58 -10.33 -26.48
N ASN A 305 -19.05 -10.35 -27.72
CA ASN A 305 -19.78 -9.24 -28.35
C ASN A 305 -21.07 -8.94 -27.57
N LYS A 306 -21.00 -8.07 -26.57
CA LYS A 306 -22.17 -7.54 -25.86
C LYS A 306 -22.79 -6.38 -26.64
N MET A 307 -23.09 -6.62 -27.92
CA MET A 307 -23.73 -5.63 -28.78
C MET A 307 -25.21 -5.41 -28.39
N LEU A 308 -25.86 -6.38 -27.72
CA LEU A 308 -27.29 -6.33 -27.43
C LEU A 308 -27.75 -5.13 -26.59
N ALA A 309 -26.98 -4.72 -25.58
CA ALA A 309 -27.40 -3.63 -24.69
C ALA A 309 -27.43 -2.25 -25.37
N PRO A 310 -26.36 -1.79 -26.08
CA PRO A 310 -26.44 -0.55 -26.83
C PRO A 310 -27.45 -0.64 -27.98
N TRP A 311 -27.61 -1.80 -28.63
CA TRP A 311 -28.67 -2.01 -29.62
C TRP A 311 -30.06 -1.88 -29.01
N ALA A 312 -30.33 -2.40 -27.82
CA ALA A 312 -31.63 -2.24 -27.15
C ALA A 312 -31.95 -0.77 -26.86
N VAL A 313 -30.96 0.04 -26.45
CA VAL A 313 -31.13 1.49 -26.25
C VAL A 313 -31.40 2.22 -27.58
N ILE A 314 -30.66 1.87 -28.64
CA ILE A 314 -30.87 2.44 -29.98
C ILE A 314 -32.26 2.05 -30.52
N ILE A 315 -32.68 0.80 -30.35
CA ILE A 315 -34.01 0.31 -30.75
C ILE A 315 -35.10 1.03 -29.96
N LEU A 316 -34.96 1.20 -28.65
CA LEU A 316 -35.89 1.98 -27.84
C LEU A 316 -35.99 3.44 -28.31
N LEU A 317 -34.86 4.08 -28.63
CA LEU A 317 -34.83 5.42 -29.22
C LEU A 317 -35.51 5.45 -30.59
N LEU A 318 -35.22 4.49 -31.46
CA LEU A 318 -35.83 4.37 -32.79
C LEU A 318 -37.33 4.12 -32.73
N VAL A 319 -37.79 3.23 -31.84
CA VAL A 319 -39.23 2.96 -31.63
C VAL A 319 -39.94 4.20 -31.09
N SER A 320 -39.29 4.95 -30.20
CA SER A 320 -39.83 6.22 -29.70
C SER A 320 -39.95 7.27 -30.81
N VAL A 321 -38.94 7.37 -31.68
CA VAL A 321 -38.97 8.27 -32.85
C VAL A 321 -39.98 7.80 -33.89
N TRP A 322 -40.10 6.49 -34.11
CA TRP A 322 -41.03 5.91 -35.07
C TRP A 322 -42.49 6.10 -34.64
N GLY A 323 -42.81 5.88 -33.36
CA GLY A 323 -44.14 6.17 -32.81
C GLY A 323 -44.53 7.64 -32.95
N TRP A 324 -43.54 8.54 -33.01
CA TRP A 324 -43.76 9.97 -33.25
C TRP A 324 -43.92 10.32 -34.73
N LEU A 325 -43.22 9.63 -35.63
CA LEU A 325 -43.29 9.82 -37.09
C LEU A 325 -44.47 9.10 -37.74
N SER A 326 -45.09 8.14 -37.06
CA SER A 326 -46.23 7.39 -37.58
C SER A 326 -47.37 8.38 -37.81
N PRO A 327 -47.76 8.67 -39.07
CA PRO A 327 -48.86 9.59 -39.34
C PRO A 327 -50.10 9.03 -38.66
N SER A 328 -50.76 9.84 -37.83
CA SER A 328 -52.10 9.50 -37.35
C SER A 328 -52.95 9.28 -38.60
N GLU A 329 -53.35 8.05 -38.89
CA GLU A 329 -54.31 7.76 -39.95
C GLU A 329 -55.55 8.58 -39.64
N GLN A 330 -55.71 9.65 -40.42
CA GLN A 330 -56.86 10.51 -40.36
C GLN A 330 -57.94 9.74 -41.13
N GLU A 331 -58.76 8.97 -40.40
CA GLU A 331 -59.90 8.27 -41.00
C GLU A 331 -60.75 9.28 -41.77
N PRO A 332 -61.18 8.96 -43.01
CA PRO A 332 -61.94 9.87 -43.83
C PRO A 332 -63.36 10.10 -43.26
N ASP A 333 -63.64 11.36 -42.89
CA ASP A 333 -64.94 12.04 -42.85
C ASP A 333 -66.15 11.26 -42.27
N VAL A 334 -66.04 10.83 -41.01
CA VAL A 334 -67.23 10.66 -40.16
C VAL A 334 -67.36 11.92 -39.29
N PRO A 335 -68.51 12.64 -39.27
CA PRO A 335 -68.69 13.82 -38.44
C PRO A 335 -68.55 13.45 -36.96
N ALA A 336 -67.40 13.81 -36.38
CA ALA A 336 -66.99 13.42 -35.04
C ALA A 336 -67.65 14.30 -33.95
N PRO A 337 -68.06 13.70 -32.81
CA PRO A 337 -68.49 14.44 -31.63
C PRO A 337 -67.34 15.27 -31.05
N ALA A 338 -67.71 16.37 -30.39
CA ALA A 338 -66.85 17.38 -29.75
C ALA A 338 -65.41 16.93 -29.40
N SER A 339 -64.47 17.45 -30.19
CA SER A 339 -63.03 17.61 -29.94
C SER A 339 -62.50 17.05 -28.61
N ALA A 340 -62.13 15.77 -28.61
CA ALA A 340 -61.17 15.27 -27.64
C ALA A 340 -59.80 15.86 -28.01
N GLU A 341 -59.34 16.86 -27.25
CA GLU A 341 -57.99 17.40 -27.43
C GLU A 341 -56.98 16.23 -27.37
N PRO A 342 -56.11 16.06 -28.39
CA PRO A 342 -55.11 15.00 -28.36
C PRO A 342 -54.24 15.22 -27.13
N SER A 343 -54.38 14.33 -26.14
CA SER A 343 -53.77 14.48 -24.82
C SER A 343 -52.25 14.44 -24.96
N SER A 344 -51.64 15.63 -24.96
CA SER A 344 -50.19 15.86 -24.93
C SER A 344 -49.48 15.25 -23.71
N PHE A 345 -50.27 14.70 -22.76
CA PHE A 345 -49.84 13.93 -21.60
C PHE A 345 -48.91 12.75 -21.95
N GLY A 346 -49.17 11.99 -23.03
CA GLY A 346 -48.44 10.74 -23.28
C GLY A 346 -46.93 10.88 -23.54
N ILE A 347 -46.50 11.94 -24.23
CA ILE A 347 -45.11 12.10 -24.69
C ILE A 347 -44.20 12.62 -23.57
N TRP A 348 -44.68 13.56 -22.77
CA TRP A 348 -43.94 14.12 -21.65
C TRP A 348 -43.76 13.11 -20.52
N ASP A 349 -44.82 12.38 -20.19
CA ASP A 349 -44.80 11.37 -19.12
C ASP A 349 -43.83 10.23 -19.45
N PHE A 350 -43.85 9.72 -20.69
CA PHE A 350 -42.91 8.68 -21.14
C PHE A 350 -41.46 9.11 -20.99
N SER A 351 -41.18 10.38 -21.27
CA SER A 351 -39.83 10.91 -21.37
C SER A 351 -39.23 11.28 -20.03
N LEU A 352 -40.04 11.87 -19.16
CA LEU A 352 -39.70 12.03 -17.75
C LEU A 352 -39.51 10.65 -17.10
N GLY A 353 -40.34 9.67 -17.46
CA GLY A 353 -40.16 8.27 -17.08
C GLY A 353 -38.81 7.71 -17.52
N LEU A 354 -38.43 7.90 -18.79
CA LEU A 354 -37.15 7.42 -19.34
C LEU A 354 -35.94 8.10 -18.67
N ILE A 355 -36.01 9.41 -18.43
CA ILE A 355 -34.97 10.15 -17.69
C ILE A 355 -34.86 9.60 -16.27
N ALA A 356 -35.98 9.39 -15.57
CA ALA A 356 -36.00 8.84 -14.23
C ALA A 356 -35.37 7.44 -14.19
N VAL A 357 -35.69 6.57 -15.16
CA VAL A 357 -35.10 5.23 -15.30
C VAL A 357 -33.59 5.32 -15.56
N LEU A 358 -33.13 6.23 -16.43
CA LEU A 358 -31.70 6.41 -16.71
C LEU A 358 -30.93 6.90 -15.47
N VAL A 359 -31.47 7.89 -14.75
CA VAL A 359 -30.88 8.40 -13.51
C VAL A 359 -30.85 7.32 -12.44
N ALA A 360 -31.93 6.56 -12.27
CA ALA A 360 -32.00 5.43 -11.35
C ALA A 360 -30.98 4.34 -11.72
N PHE A 361 -30.83 4.03 -13.01
CA PHE A 361 -29.84 3.07 -13.51
C PHE A 361 -28.41 3.52 -13.22
N VAL A 362 -28.07 4.79 -13.51
CA VAL A 362 -26.74 5.35 -13.24
C VAL A 362 -26.46 5.38 -11.73
N ALA A 363 -27.43 5.77 -10.91
CA ALA A 363 -27.32 5.75 -9.44
C ALA A 363 -27.11 4.31 -8.91
N TRP A 364 -27.88 3.35 -9.40
CA TRP A 364 -27.73 1.93 -9.08
C TRP A 364 -26.36 1.39 -9.50
N TRP A 365 -25.91 1.71 -10.72
CA TRP A 365 -24.61 1.30 -11.25
C TRP A 365 -23.46 1.86 -10.41
N MET A 366 -23.50 3.15 -10.04
CA MET A 366 -22.52 3.78 -9.16
C MET A 366 -22.54 3.17 -7.75
N ARG A 367 -23.73 2.92 -7.19
CA ARG A 367 -23.88 2.25 -5.89
C ARG A 367 -23.29 0.84 -5.91
N ARG A 368 -23.51 0.09 -7.00
CA ARG A 368 -22.97 -1.26 -7.17
C ARG A 368 -21.45 -1.25 -7.33
N TYR A 369 -20.90 -0.33 -8.13
CA TYR A 369 -19.46 -0.13 -8.26
C TYR A 369 -18.80 0.15 -6.90
N ARG A 370 -19.36 1.11 -6.14
CA ARG A 370 -18.89 1.46 -4.79
C ARG A 370 -18.96 0.30 -3.82
N SER A 371 -20.08 -0.44 -3.83
CA SER A 371 -20.23 -1.62 -2.99
C SER A 371 -19.15 -2.66 -3.28
N GLN A 372 -18.83 -2.91 -4.56
CA GLN A 372 -17.75 -3.82 -4.92
C GLN A 372 -16.37 -3.27 -4.52
N GLN A 373 -16.15 -1.96 -4.64
CA GLN A 373 -14.89 -1.35 -4.21
C GLN A 373 -14.67 -1.49 -2.69
N ARG A 374 -15.73 -1.27 -1.89
CA ARG A 374 -15.67 -1.53 -0.43
C ARG A 374 -15.36 -2.98 -0.11
N ARG A 375 -15.84 -3.92 -0.92
CA ARG A 375 -15.53 -5.35 -0.75
C ARG A 375 -14.04 -5.66 -1.02
N ILE A 376 -13.38 -4.94 -1.92
CA ILE A 376 -11.91 -5.03 -2.09
C ILE A 376 -11.21 -4.56 -0.80
N PHE A 377 -11.61 -3.41 -0.25
CA PHE A 377 -11.02 -2.90 1.00
C PHE A 377 -11.27 -3.84 2.19
N ALA A 378 -12.47 -4.41 2.28
CA ALA A 378 -12.79 -5.40 3.30
C ALA A 378 -11.93 -6.67 3.15
N ALA A 379 -11.71 -7.15 1.92
CA ALA A 379 -10.86 -8.30 1.66
C ALA A 379 -9.38 -8.03 2.01
N ASP A 380 -8.85 -6.85 1.68
CA ASP A 380 -7.51 -6.42 2.09
C ASP A 380 -7.37 -6.38 3.62
N ARG A 381 -8.37 -5.81 4.30
CA ARG A 381 -8.45 -5.82 5.76
C ARG A 381 -8.49 -7.24 6.34
N ASP A 382 -9.29 -8.14 5.77
CA ASP A 382 -9.35 -9.52 6.23
C ASP A 382 -7.99 -10.22 6.07
N ILE A 383 -7.29 -10.01 4.95
CA ILE A 383 -5.92 -10.52 4.74
C ILE A 383 -4.96 -9.94 5.80
N ALA A 384 -5.04 -8.64 6.07
CA ALA A 384 -4.19 -7.99 7.07
C ALA A 384 -4.41 -8.54 8.48
N LEU A 385 -5.65 -8.91 8.82
CA LEU A 385 -6.03 -9.50 10.10
C LEU A 385 -5.82 -11.02 10.16
N GLY A 386 -5.11 -11.61 9.19
CA GLY A 386 -4.81 -13.05 9.15
C GLY A 386 -5.95 -13.94 8.65
N ARG A 387 -7.08 -13.36 8.21
CA ARG A 387 -8.20 -14.09 7.59
C ARG A 387 -7.98 -14.24 6.08
N THR A 388 -6.79 -14.71 5.71
CA THR A 388 -6.31 -14.74 4.33
C THR A 388 -7.24 -15.50 3.37
N ASP A 389 -7.80 -16.63 3.79
CA ASP A 389 -8.71 -17.43 2.95
C ASP A 389 -10.03 -16.70 2.65
N ALA A 390 -10.59 -15.99 3.64
CA ALA A 390 -11.80 -15.21 3.47
C ALA A 390 -11.56 -14.06 2.48
N GLY A 391 -10.48 -13.31 2.67
CA GLY A 391 -10.09 -12.23 1.76
C GLY A 391 -9.80 -12.73 0.35
N ARG A 392 -9.06 -13.84 0.20
CA ARG A 392 -8.81 -14.50 -1.10
C ARG A 392 -10.10 -14.86 -1.82
N LYS A 393 -11.03 -15.55 -1.13
CA LYS A 393 -12.31 -15.98 -1.71
C LYS A 393 -13.11 -14.80 -2.24
N GLU A 394 -13.14 -13.71 -1.47
CA GLU A 394 -13.80 -12.48 -1.85
C GLU A 394 -13.13 -11.82 -3.07
N LEU A 395 -11.80 -11.74 -3.09
CA LEU A 395 -11.05 -11.23 -4.25
C LEU A 395 -11.27 -12.08 -5.51
N LEU A 396 -11.29 -13.40 -5.41
CA LEU A 396 -11.59 -14.31 -6.54
C LEU A 396 -12.97 -14.01 -7.13
N THR A 397 -13.96 -13.77 -6.27
CA THR A 397 -15.31 -13.38 -6.70
C THR A 397 -15.27 -12.05 -7.45
N LEU A 398 -14.63 -11.02 -6.87
CA LEU A 398 -14.51 -9.69 -7.48
C LEU A 398 -13.67 -9.67 -8.76
N SER A 399 -12.75 -10.63 -8.92
CA SER A 399 -11.91 -10.77 -10.12
C SER A 399 -12.71 -11.12 -11.39
N THR A 400 -13.96 -11.60 -11.23
CA THR A 400 -14.91 -11.90 -12.30
C THR A 400 -15.91 -10.76 -12.55
N SER A 401 -15.72 -9.64 -11.87
CA SER A 401 -16.61 -8.47 -11.94
C SER A 401 -16.79 -7.98 -13.40
N PRO A 402 -18.01 -7.53 -13.77
CA PRO A 402 -18.24 -6.95 -15.09
C PRO A 402 -17.50 -5.60 -15.28
N TYR A 403 -16.97 -5.02 -14.21
CA TYR A 403 -16.25 -3.74 -14.19
C TYR A 403 -14.74 -3.99 -14.34
N PRO A 404 -14.14 -3.77 -15.54
CA PRO A 404 -12.77 -4.23 -15.81
C PRO A 404 -11.70 -3.63 -14.91
N ALA A 405 -11.81 -2.34 -14.55
CA ALA A 405 -10.88 -1.69 -13.64
C ALA A 405 -10.91 -2.32 -12.24
N LEU A 406 -12.11 -2.63 -11.73
CA LEU A 406 -12.28 -3.26 -10.42
C LEU A 406 -11.81 -4.72 -10.42
N ALA A 407 -12.15 -5.47 -11.46
CA ALA A 407 -11.66 -6.82 -11.66
C ALA A 407 -10.12 -6.85 -11.73
N ALA A 408 -9.50 -5.89 -12.44
CA ALA A 408 -8.04 -5.76 -12.50
C ALA A 408 -7.43 -5.44 -11.13
N SER A 409 -8.05 -4.55 -10.33
CA SER A 409 -7.61 -4.30 -8.95
C SER A 409 -7.71 -5.54 -8.06
N ALA A 410 -8.75 -6.35 -8.20
CA ALA A 410 -8.87 -7.61 -7.46
C ALA A 410 -7.79 -8.62 -7.89
N ARG A 411 -7.50 -8.71 -9.20
CA ARG A 411 -6.39 -9.52 -9.75
C ARG A 411 -5.02 -9.05 -9.26
N LEU A 412 -4.80 -7.74 -9.14
CA LEU A 412 -3.59 -7.19 -8.54
C LEU A 412 -3.42 -7.64 -7.09
N ALA A 413 -4.48 -7.58 -6.29
CA ALA A 413 -4.45 -8.05 -4.90
C ALA A 413 -4.17 -9.56 -4.81
N LEU A 414 -4.76 -10.37 -5.70
CA LEU A 414 -4.47 -11.81 -5.80
C LEU A 414 -3.02 -12.09 -6.22
N ALA A 415 -2.48 -11.36 -7.19
CA ALA A 415 -1.09 -11.49 -7.61
C ALA A 415 -0.12 -11.12 -6.48
N ALA A 416 -0.37 -10.02 -5.77
CA ALA A 416 0.41 -9.61 -4.60
C ALA A 416 0.34 -10.65 -3.48
N LEU A 417 -0.84 -11.22 -3.20
CA LEU A 417 -1.02 -12.27 -2.21
C LEU A 417 -0.28 -13.56 -2.60
N ALA A 418 -0.38 -13.99 -3.85
CA ALA A 418 0.35 -15.15 -4.37
C ALA A 418 1.87 -14.94 -4.29
N ASN A 419 2.37 -13.75 -4.59
CA ASN A 419 3.78 -13.39 -4.38
C ASN A 419 4.17 -13.47 -2.91
N LYS A 420 3.34 -12.95 -1.99
CA LYS A 420 3.59 -13.03 -0.54
C LYS A 420 3.67 -14.47 -0.05
N GLU A 421 2.90 -15.39 -0.60
CA GLU A 421 2.94 -16.82 -0.22
C GLU A 421 4.03 -17.60 -0.97
N GLY A 422 4.70 -16.94 -1.93
CA GLY A 422 5.69 -17.51 -2.83
C GLY A 422 5.11 -18.52 -3.82
N ARG A 423 3.82 -18.38 -4.17
CA ARG A 423 3.15 -19.07 -5.27
C ARG A 423 3.38 -18.30 -6.57
N PHE A 424 4.64 -18.17 -6.98
CA PHE A 424 5.07 -17.24 -8.05
C PHE A 424 4.44 -17.53 -9.42
N ALA A 425 4.21 -18.80 -9.77
CA ALA A 425 3.54 -19.14 -11.03
C ALA A 425 2.09 -18.61 -11.08
N GLU A 426 1.36 -18.73 -9.97
CA GLU A 426 0.01 -18.15 -9.86
C GLU A 426 0.05 -16.62 -9.91
N ALA A 427 1.03 -16.00 -9.27
CA ALA A 427 1.20 -14.55 -9.33
C ALA A 427 1.38 -14.03 -10.77
N VAL A 428 2.13 -14.76 -11.62
CA VAL A 428 2.25 -14.43 -13.05
C VAL A 428 0.91 -14.55 -13.77
N ILE A 429 0.16 -15.63 -13.54
CA ILE A 429 -1.17 -15.85 -14.15
C ILE A 429 -2.14 -14.71 -13.78
N GLU A 430 -2.23 -14.41 -12.48
CA GLU A 430 -3.10 -13.35 -11.97
C GLU A 430 -2.70 -11.97 -12.52
N ALA A 431 -1.39 -11.71 -12.62
CA ALA A 431 -0.89 -10.47 -13.21
C ALA A 431 -1.23 -10.36 -14.70
N ASP A 432 -1.05 -11.42 -15.48
CA ASP A 432 -1.37 -11.45 -16.92
C ASP A 432 -2.87 -11.23 -17.17
N LEU A 433 -3.74 -11.87 -16.38
CA LEU A 433 -5.19 -11.65 -16.43
C LEU A 433 -5.56 -10.21 -16.05
N GLY A 434 -4.93 -9.64 -15.02
CA GLY A 434 -5.11 -8.24 -14.64
C GLY A 434 -4.68 -7.26 -15.74
N ILE A 435 -3.52 -7.49 -16.37
CA ILE A 435 -2.99 -6.64 -17.45
C ILE A 435 -3.91 -6.66 -18.66
N ALA A 436 -4.47 -7.83 -19.01
CA ALA A 436 -5.45 -7.95 -20.08
C ALA A 436 -6.71 -7.11 -19.78
N LEU A 437 -7.18 -7.10 -18.53
CA LEU A 437 -8.32 -6.29 -18.11
C LEU A 437 -8.01 -4.78 -18.16
N CYS A 438 -6.85 -4.34 -17.69
CA CYS A 438 -6.38 -2.95 -17.78
C CYS A 438 -6.39 -2.45 -19.24
N ASN A 439 -6.07 -3.32 -20.19
CA ASN A 439 -5.99 -2.99 -21.61
C ASN A 439 -7.29 -3.18 -22.40
N LYS A 440 -8.38 -3.63 -21.74
CA LYS A 440 -9.64 -4.00 -22.40
C LYS A 440 -10.27 -2.86 -23.21
N ASN A 441 -10.21 -1.63 -22.71
CA ASN A 441 -10.69 -0.44 -23.42
C ASN A 441 -9.92 0.82 -22.98
N PRO A 442 -9.96 1.92 -23.77
CA PRO A 442 -9.20 3.14 -23.47
C PRO A 442 -9.54 3.77 -22.12
N THR A 443 -10.81 3.75 -21.70
CA THR A 443 -11.25 4.29 -20.41
C THR A 443 -10.65 3.52 -19.25
N THR A 444 -10.67 2.18 -19.31
CA THR A 444 -10.07 1.32 -18.27
C THR A 444 -8.57 1.58 -18.22
N ARG A 445 -7.89 1.62 -19.37
CA ARG A 445 -6.45 1.92 -19.44
C ARG A 445 -6.12 3.25 -18.77
N ALA A 446 -6.92 4.28 -19.00
CA ALA A 446 -6.73 5.59 -18.38
C ALA A 446 -7.00 5.60 -16.87
N LEU A 447 -7.96 4.80 -16.38
CA LEU A 447 -8.25 4.68 -14.95
C LEU A 447 -7.21 3.86 -14.20
N THR A 448 -6.56 2.90 -14.86
CA THR A 448 -5.58 1.99 -14.25
C THR A 448 -4.13 2.43 -14.43
N SER A 449 -3.84 3.47 -15.23
CA SER A 449 -2.48 3.82 -15.64
C SER A 449 -1.57 4.27 -14.49
N ASP A 450 -2.13 4.95 -13.49
CA ASP A 450 -1.31 5.55 -12.42
C ASP A 450 -0.93 4.57 -11.32
N HIS A 451 -1.65 3.45 -11.21
CA HIS A 451 -1.51 2.54 -10.07
C HIS A 451 -1.63 1.07 -10.47
N CYS A 452 -2.80 0.63 -10.93
CA CYS A 452 -3.08 -0.80 -11.08
C CYS A 452 -2.25 -1.47 -12.19
N ALA A 453 -2.17 -0.88 -13.38
CA ALA A 453 -1.39 -1.41 -14.49
C ALA A 453 0.13 -1.49 -14.18
N PRO A 454 0.80 -0.42 -13.69
CA PRO A 454 2.21 -0.52 -13.33
C PRO A 454 2.46 -1.47 -12.15
N ALA A 455 1.55 -1.54 -11.16
CA ALA A 455 1.69 -2.47 -10.05
C ALA A 455 1.62 -3.94 -10.52
N LEU A 456 0.72 -4.27 -11.46
CA LEU A 456 0.65 -5.62 -12.03
C LEU A 456 1.95 -6.01 -12.76
N LEU A 457 2.58 -5.06 -13.47
CA LEU A 457 3.89 -5.30 -14.10
C LEU A 457 4.98 -5.56 -13.05
N GLY A 458 4.99 -4.77 -11.95
CA GLY A 458 5.92 -4.97 -10.85
C GLY A 458 5.75 -6.33 -10.16
N GLU A 459 4.52 -6.74 -9.87
CA GLU A 459 4.24 -8.05 -9.26
C GLU A 459 4.59 -9.22 -10.20
N ARG A 460 4.33 -9.07 -11.51
CA ARG A 460 4.74 -10.05 -12.53
C ARG A 460 6.26 -10.18 -12.62
N ALA A 461 6.96 -9.05 -12.70
CA ALA A 461 8.43 -9.01 -12.78
C ALA A 461 9.07 -9.67 -11.55
N LEU A 462 8.51 -9.42 -10.35
CA LEU A 462 8.98 -10.04 -9.11
C LEU A 462 8.83 -11.56 -9.14
N ALA A 463 7.65 -12.04 -9.54
CA ALA A 463 7.39 -13.47 -9.65
C ALA A 463 8.32 -14.15 -10.67
N LEU A 464 8.56 -13.51 -11.81
CA LEU A 464 9.50 -14.00 -12.83
C LEU A 464 10.94 -14.07 -12.32
N ALA A 465 11.39 -13.03 -11.61
CA ALA A 465 12.71 -13.02 -11.00
C ALA A 465 12.88 -14.16 -9.99
N ALA A 466 11.86 -14.45 -9.18
CA ALA A 466 11.87 -15.54 -8.22
C ALA A 466 11.85 -16.94 -8.86
N MET A 467 11.38 -17.05 -10.11
CA MET A 467 11.37 -18.29 -10.91
C MET A 467 12.56 -18.39 -11.89
N ASP A 468 13.63 -17.64 -11.66
CA ASP A 468 14.85 -17.60 -12.50
C ASP A 468 14.62 -17.15 -13.96
N ARG A 469 13.48 -16.53 -14.26
CA ARG A 469 13.14 -15.96 -15.58
C ARG A 469 13.61 -14.51 -15.69
N HIS A 470 14.90 -14.28 -15.41
CA HIS A 470 15.47 -12.93 -15.21
C HIS A 470 15.36 -12.01 -16.43
N ALA A 471 15.54 -12.52 -17.66
CA ALA A 471 15.40 -11.72 -18.87
C ALA A 471 13.98 -11.17 -19.05
N GLU A 472 12.96 -11.98 -18.72
CA GLU A 472 11.57 -11.53 -18.74
C GLU A 472 11.27 -10.54 -17.61
N ALA A 473 11.86 -10.74 -16.43
CA ALA A 473 11.72 -9.81 -15.31
C ALA A 473 12.31 -8.42 -15.65
N GLU A 474 13.52 -8.35 -16.19
CA GLU A 474 14.15 -7.10 -16.64
C GLU A 474 13.35 -6.44 -17.78
N THR A 475 12.84 -7.24 -18.73
CA THR A 475 11.97 -6.72 -19.80
C THR A 475 10.68 -6.11 -19.25
N GLU A 476 10.10 -6.69 -18.19
CA GLU A 476 8.94 -6.08 -17.54
C GLU A 476 9.27 -4.82 -16.76
N LEU A 477 10.44 -4.76 -16.12
CA LEU A 477 10.92 -3.51 -15.52
C LEU A 477 11.14 -2.43 -16.60
N ALA A 478 11.67 -2.77 -17.77
CA ALA A 478 11.81 -1.84 -18.88
C ALA A 478 10.43 -1.35 -19.39
N ASN A 479 9.46 -2.26 -19.53
CA ASN A 479 8.07 -1.89 -19.87
C ASN A 479 7.44 -0.97 -18.81
N LEU A 480 7.70 -1.24 -17.53
CA LEU A 480 7.23 -0.44 -16.41
C LEU A 480 7.81 0.97 -16.46
N THR A 481 9.14 1.09 -16.54
CA THR A 481 9.86 2.38 -16.59
C THR A 481 9.47 3.21 -17.80
N ASN A 482 9.42 2.60 -18.98
CA ASN A 482 9.09 3.30 -20.23
C ASN A 482 7.60 3.64 -20.35
N GLY A 483 6.72 2.75 -19.87
CA GLY A 483 5.27 2.91 -19.98
C GLY A 483 4.65 3.80 -18.91
N PHE A 484 5.26 3.85 -17.72
CA PHE A 484 4.69 4.50 -16.53
C PHE A 484 5.74 5.30 -15.76
N PRO A 485 6.36 6.33 -16.37
CA PRO A 485 7.44 7.10 -15.75
C PRO A 485 7.02 7.84 -14.47
N THR A 486 5.72 8.13 -14.31
CA THR A 486 5.16 8.79 -13.14
C THR A 486 4.71 7.82 -12.05
N TYR A 487 5.00 6.53 -12.14
CA TYR A 487 4.52 5.56 -11.15
C TYR A 487 5.19 5.77 -9.78
N ALA A 488 4.39 6.07 -8.75
CA ALA A 488 4.87 6.42 -7.41
C ALA A 488 5.77 5.35 -6.77
N LEU A 489 5.54 4.07 -7.09
CA LEU A 489 6.24 2.95 -6.48
C LEU A 489 7.30 2.35 -7.42
N MET A 490 7.79 3.13 -8.38
CA MET A 490 8.84 2.69 -9.33
C MET A 490 10.10 2.21 -8.60
N SER A 491 10.64 3.02 -7.69
CA SER A 491 11.86 2.67 -6.94
C SER A 491 11.67 1.39 -6.12
N ARG A 492 10.50 1.22 -5.50
CA ARG A 492 10.11 -0.02 -4.80
C ARG A 492 10.11 -1.21 -5.75
N ALA A 493 9.48 -1.11 -6.91
CA ALA A 493 9.40 -2.21 -7.87
C ALA A 493 10.79 -2.63 -8.37
N LEU A 494 11.62 -1.65 -8.77
CA LEU A 494 13.01 -1.89 -9.20
C LEU A 494 13.83 -2.57 -8.10
N PHE A 495 13.77 -2.06 -6.86
CA PHE A 495 14.47 -2.63 -5.71
C PHE A 495 14.09 -4.10 -5.49
N ARG A 496 12.79 -4.39 -5.36
CA ARG A 496 12.28 -5.75 -5.06
C ARG A 496 12.74 -6.76 -6.11
N VAL A 497 12.55 -6.44 -7.38
CA VAL A 497 12.85 -7.35 -8.49
C VAL A 497 14.36 -7.58 -8.61
N ARG A 498 15.16 -6.52 -8.49
CA ARG A 498 16.63 -6.62 -8.60
C ARG A 498 17.25 -7.39 -7.45
N LEU A 499 16.79 -7.14 -6.22
CA LEU A 499 17.26 -7.87 -5.05
C LEU A 499 16.96 -9.37 -5.19
N VAL A 500 15.72 -9.73 -5.52
CA VAL A 500 15.34 -11.13 -5.75
C VAL A 500 16.17 -11.73 -6.89
N ALA A 501 16.33 -11.05 -8.01
CA ALA A 501 17.12 -11.54 -9.14
C ALA A 501 18.60 -11.71 -8.78
N ALA A 502 19.20 -10.83 -7.98
CA ALA A 502 20.60 -10.94 -7.56
C ALA A 502 20.79 -12.12 -6.59
N VAL A 503 19.89 -12.27 -5.61
CA VAL A 503 19.92 -13.40 -4.66
C VAL A 503 19.74 -14.73 -5.38
N ARG A 504 18.77 -14.84 -6.32
CA ARG A 504 18.55 -16.05 -7.12
C ARG A 504 19.76 -16.44 -7.97
N ARG A 505 20.46 -15.45 -8.53
CA ARG A 505 21.71 -15.64 -9.28
C ARG A 505 22.93 -15.92 -8.38
N ARG A 506 22.77 -15.89 -7.06
CA ARG A 506 23.85 -15.97 -6.07
C ARG A 506 24.92 -14.88 -6.23
N ASP A 507 24.55 -13.74 -6.79
CA ASP A 507 25.40 -12.55 -6.88
C ASP A 507 25.27 -11.76 -5.58
N LEU A 508 25.99 -12.21 -4.55
CA LEU A 508 25.91 -11.65 -3.19
C LEU A 508 26.41 -10.21 -3.12
N GLU A 509 27.38 -9.86 -3.95
CA GLU A 509 27.91 -8.50 -4.00
C GLU A 509 26.86 -7.53 -4.56
N ALA A 510 26.20 -7.90 -5.68
CA ALA A 510 25.10 -7.10 -6.20
C ALA A 510 23.91 -7.05 -5.23
N ALA A 511 23.57 -8.18 -4.61
CA ALA A 511 22.48 -8.24 -3.63
C ALA A 511 22.75 -7.32 -2.43
N ALA A 512 23.97 -7.30 -1.91
CA ALA A 512 24.39 -6.41 -0.82
C ALA A 512 24.34 -4.94 -1.23
N ARG A 513 24.88 -4.58 -2.41
CA ARG A 513 24.79 -3.20 -2.93
C ARG A 513 23.35 -2.73 -3.07
N ILE A 514 22.46 -3.59 -3.59
CA ILE A 514 21.03 -3.27 -3.69
C ILE A 514 20.43 -3.14 -2.29
N ALA A 515 20.70 -4.06 -1.38
CA ALA A 515 20.20 -4.01 -0.01
C ALA A 515 20.63 -2.73 0.73
N LEU A 516 21.87 -2.25 0.52
CA LEU A 516 22.38 -0.99 1.06
C LEU A 516 21.69 0.25 0.48
N SER A 517 21.16 0.18 -0.74
CA SER A 517 20.40 1.28 -1.34
C SER A 517 18.96 1.39 -0.80
N ARG A 518 18.56 0.50 0.13
CA ARG A 518 17.25 0.53 0.78
C ARG A 518 17.11 1.81 1.60
N ARG A 519 16.11 2.62 1.29
CA ARG A 519 15.75 3.81 2.08
C ARG A 519 14.65 3.48 3.10
N PRO A 520 14.67 4.11 4.29
CA PRO A 520 13.66 3.88 5.32
C PRO A 520 12.24 4.31 4.91
N GLU A 521 12.11 5.21 3.93
CA GLU A 521 10.84 5.66 3.36
C GLU A 521 10.35 4.79 2.19
N MET A 522 11.16 3.83 1.72
CA MET A 522 10.75 2.98 0.61
C MET A 522 9.72 1.95 1.10
N PRO A 523 8.48 1.91 0.58
CA PRO A 523 7.46 1.00 1.11
C PRO A 523 7.74 -0.45 0.73
N LEU A 524 8.53 -1.15 1.56
CA LEU A 524 8.87 -2.56 1.37
C LEU A 524 7.98 -3.46 2.22
N ASP A 525 7.59 -4.60 1.64
CA ASP A 525 6.99 -5.69 2.41
C ASP A 525 8.05 -6.34 3.32
N LEU A 526 7.62 -6.99 4.40
CA LEU A 526 8.54 -7.54 5.40
C LEU A 526 9.46 -8.62 4.82
N LYS A 527 8.95 -9.39 3.85
CA LYS A 527 9.68 -10.46 3.18
C LYS A 527 10.88 -9.94 2.40
N ILE A 528 10.69 -8.88 1.62
CA ILE A 528 11.77 -8.22 0.89
C ILE A 528 12.72 -7.50 1.83
N ASP A 529 12.19 -6.87 2.89
CA ASP A 529 13.00 -6.22 3.91
C ASP A 529 13.96 -7.20 4.61
N LEU A 530 13.45 -8.36 5.04
CA LEU A 530 14.26 -9.43 5.64
C LEU A 530 15.17 -10.11 4.62
N LEU A 531 14.77 -10.23 3.35
CA LEU A 531 15.66 -10.72 2.29
C LEU A 531 16.88 -9.81 2.11
N ALA A 532 16.69 -8.49 2.20
CA ALA A 532 17.79 -7.53 2.14
C ALA A 532 18.74 -7.72 3.33
N ASP A 533 18.19 -7.91 4.54
CA ASP A 533 18.99 -8.17 5.75
C ASP A 533 19.79 -9.49 5.62
N VAL A 534 19.16 -10.55 5.09
CA VAL A 534 19.81 -11.84 4.81
C VAL A 534 20.93 -11.69 3.78
N ALA A 535 20.71 -10.92 2.71
CA ALA A 535 21.72 -10.66 1.69
C ALA A 535 22.95 -9.95 2.26
N LEU A 536 22.75 -8.95 3.14
CA LEU A 536 23.84 -8.27 3.86
C LEU A 536 24.55 -9.21 4.83
N ALA A 537 23.82 -10.08 5.53
CA ALA A 537 24.43 -11.05 6.43
C ALA A 537 25.31 -12.06 5.66
N ALA A 538 24.93 -12.39 4.41
CA ALA A 538 25.62 -13.34 3.56
C ALA A 538 26.81 -12.75 2.77
N SER A 539 26.87 -11.43 2.55
CA SER A 539 27.92 -10.78 1.73
C SER A 539 29.31 -10.82 2.36
N GLY A 540 29.41 -11.14 3.65
CA GLY A 540 30.67 -11.12 4.40
C GLY A 540 31.02 -9.75 4.98
N ASP A 541 30.20 -8.71 4.74
CA ASP A 541 30.35 -7.43 5.39
C ASP A 541 30.24 -7.58 6.93
N PRO A 542 30.98 -6.77 7.70
CA PRO A 542 30.98 -6.82 9.16
C PRO A 542 29.64 -6.36 9.73
N MET A 543 28.67 -7.29 9.75
CA MET A 543 27.42 -7.18 10.49
C MET A 543 27.65 -7.65 11.93
N SER A 544 27.15 -6.90 12.90
CA SER A 544 27.27 -7.27 14.32
C SER A 544 26.59 -8.61 14.61
N ALA A 545 27.09 -9.33 15.62
CA ALA A 545 26.47 -10.58 16.08
C ALA A 545 25.00 -10.36 16.51
N ASP A 546 24.72 -9.22 17.15
CA ASP A 546 23.38 -8.84 17.58
C ASP A 546 22.39 -8.70 16.41
N GLU A 547 22.84 -8.15 15.28
CA GLU A 547 22.01 -7.98 14.09
C GLU A 547 21.74 -9.32 13.41
N ARG A 548 22.74 -10.22 13.35
CA ARG A 548 22.56 -11.59 12.86
C ARG A 548 21.56 -12.37 13.72
N GLU A 549 21.66 -12.26 15.04
CA GLU A 549 20.72 -12.89 15.96
C GLU A 549 19.31 -12.30 15.83
N ARG A 550 19.16 -10.97 15.64
CA ARG A 550 17.87 -10.34 15.35
C ARG A 550 17.20 -10.97 14.13
N ILE A 551 17.93 -11.06 13.01
CA ILE A 551 17.39 -11.64 11.76
C ILE A 551 16.97 -13.09 12.00
N ALA A 552 17.80 -13.89 12.68
CA ALA A 552 17.47 -15.27 13.02
C ALA A 552 16.22 -15.39 13.91
N ILE A 553 16.07 -14.53 14.92
CA ILE A 553 14.88 -14.46 15.77
C ILE A 553 13.63 -14.09 14.96
N GLU A 554 13.70 -13.10 14.07
CA GLU A 554 12.57 -12.71 13.24
C GLU A 554 12.14 -13.83 12.29
N LEU A 555 13.09 -14.48 11.60
CA LEU A 555 12.81 -15.62 10.73
C LEU A 555 12.18 -16.79 11.51
N ARG A 556 12.71 -17.13 12.70
CA ARG A 556 12.13 -18.17 13.56
C ARG A 556 10.72 -17.83 14.06
N ALA A 557 10.47 -16.56 14.38
CA ALA A 557 9.17 -16.11 14.87
C ALA A 557 8.10 -16.05 13.75
N MET A 558 8.51 -16.07 12.48
CA MET A 558 7.63 -15.88 11.33
C MET A 558 7.86 -16.97 10.28
N PRO A 559 7.32 -18.20 10.50
CA PRO A 559 7.60 -19.34 9.64
C PRO A 559 7.21 -19.12 8.18
N GLU A 560 6.13 -18.37 7.90
CA GLU A 560 5.72 -18.04 6.54
C GLU A 560 6.74 -17.13 5.82
N VAL A 561 7.35 -16.18 6.54
CA VAL A 561 8.40 -15.31 5.99
C VAL A 561 9.67 -16.11 5.79
N SER A 562 10.06 -16.95 6.75
CA SER A 562 11.21 -17.85 6.63
C SER A 562 11.07 -18.78 5.43
N ALA A 563 9.92 -19.43 5.25
CA ALA A 563 9.66 -20.32 4.11
C ALA A 563 9.71 -19.56 2.77
N TRP A 564 9.23 -18.31 2.74
CA TRP A 564 9.35 -17.48 1.55
C TRP A 564 10.80 -17.11 1.24
N VAL A 565 11.56 -16.68 2.26
CA VAL A 565 12.99 -16.34 2.13
C VAL A 565 13.79 -17.56 1.70
N GLU A 566 13.53 -18.75 2.25
CA GLU A 566 14.17 -19.99 1.83
C GLU A 566 13.85 -20.34 0.37
N ARG A 567 12.60 -20.15 -0.07
CA ARG A 567 12.22 -20.39 -1.47
C ARG A 567 12.98 -19.48 -2.45
N VAL A 568 13.23 -18.23 -2.05
CA VAL A 568 13.99 -17.27 -2.87
C VAL A 568 15.49 -17.51 -2.72
N ALA A 569 16.03 -17.47 -1.51
CA ALA A 569 17.46 -17.46 -1.22
C ALA A 569 18.11 -18.85 -1.17
N GLY A 570 17.33 -19.92 -1.09
CA GLY A 570 17.85 -21.29 -0.90
C GLY A 570 18.69 -21.38 0.36
N ASP A 571 19.88 -21.98 0.25
CA ASP A 571 20.81 -22.17 1.37
C ASP A 571 21.30 -20.86 2.02
N LEU A 572 21.22 -19.73 1.32
CA LEU A 572 21.59 -18.41 1.87
C LEU A 572 20.69 -17.98 3.03
N SER A 573 19.49 -18.57 3.13
CA SER A 573 18.57 -18.33 4.25
C SER A 573 19.11 -18.88 5.59
N ARG A 574 20.07 -19.81 5.56
CA ARG A 574 20.70 -20.38 6.77
C ARG A 574 21.76 -19.42 7.29
N ILE A 575 21.32 -18.31 7.88
CA ILE A 575 22.21 -17.41 8.60
C ILE A 575 22.85 -18.21 9.74
N ARG A 576 24.14 -18.50 9.60
CA ARG A 576 24.93 -19.03 10.72
C ARG A 576 25.10 -17.88 11.70
N VAL A 577 24.33 -17.90 12.77
CA VAL A 577 24.67 -17.14 13.97
C VAL A 577 25.91 -17.85 14.52
N PRO A 578 27.09 -17.20 14.54
CA PRO A 578 28.24 -17.76 15.24
C PRO A 578 27.76 -18.08 16.66
N PRO A 579 28.03 -19.27 17.22
CA PRO A 579 27.67 -19.53 18.62
C PRO A 579 28.18 -18.34 19.42
N ALA A 580 27.26 -17.65 20.12
CA ALA A 580 27.62 -16.48 20.90
C ALA A 580 28.85 -16.89 21.70
N THR A 581 29.99 -16.25 21.46
CA THR A 581 31.20 -16.47 22.23
C THR A 581 30.91 -15.98 23.64
N LEU A 582 30.22 -16.82 24.41
CA LEU A 582 29.93 -16.60 25.83
C LEU A 582 31.23 -16.48 26.64
N ASP A 583 32.38 -16.79 26.03
CA ASP A 583 33.71 -16.83 26.63
C ASP A 583 34.63 -15.62 26.39
N GLU A 584 34.20 -14.57 25.66
CA GLU A 584 35.07 -13.39 25.41
C GLU A 584 34.42 -12.03 25.74
N LYS A 585 33.49 -12.00 26.68
CA LYS A 585 33.65 -10.94 27.69
C LYS A 585 34.84 -11.38 28.49
N GLU A 586 36.02 -10.89 28.12
CA GLU A 586 37.15 -10.85 29.03
C GLU A 586 36.60 -10.40 30.38
N ASP A 587 36.45 -11.36 31.29
CA ASP A 587 36.54 -11.08 32.70
C ASP A 587 37.80 -10.22 32.81
N PRO A 588 37.70 -8.93 33.17
CA PRO A 588 38.88 -8.09 33.34
C PRO A 588 39.85 -8.74 34.33
N GLN A 589 39.32 -9.57 35.25
CA GLN A 589 40.12 -10.37 36.17
C GLN A 589 40.78 -11.58 35.47
N GLY A 590 40.19 -12.13 34.42
CA GLY A 590 40.74 -13.18 33.57
C GLY A 590 41.86 -12.69 32.65
N ALA A 591 41.75 -11.48 32.10
CA ALA A 591 42.83 -10.80 31.38
C ALA A 591 43.97 -10.42 32.35
N ALA A 592 43.66 -9.84 33.51
CA ALA A 592 44.65 -9.54 34.55
C ALA A 592 45.31 -10.80 35.13
N ARG A 593 44.59 -11.92 35.29
CA ARG A 593 45.16 -13.22 35.72
C ARG A 593 46.04 -13.84 34.65
N ARG A 594 45.75 -13.63 33.36
CA ARG A 594 46.61 -14.05 32.25
C ARG A 594 47.87 -13.21 32.18
N GLU A 595 47.77 -11.89 32.36
CA GLU A 595 48.92 -10.97 32.50
C GLU A 595 49.78 -11.32 33.72
N LEU A 596 49.18 -11.61 34.88
CA LEU A 596 49.89 -12.04 36.09
C LEU A 596 50.56 -13.42 35.92
N ARG A 597 49.94 -14.33 35.17
CA ARG A 597 50.55 -15.63 34.83
C ARG A 597 51.68 -15.50 33.80
N SER A 598 51.54 -14.63 32.80
CA SER A 598 52.62 -14.36 31.82
C SER A 598 53.77 -13.56 32.42
N ALA A 599 53.52 -12.74 33.45
CA ALA A 599 54.54 -12.01 34.20
C ALA A 599 55.29 -12.87 35.25
N GLY A 600 55.06 -14.19 35.29
CA GLY A 600 55.81 -15.09 36.17
C GLY A 600 55.44 -14.99 37.66
N TYR A 601 54.32 -14.36 38.01
CA TYR A 601 53.86 -14.28 39.40
C TYR A 601 53.24 -15.63 39.82
N ARG A 602 54.08 -16.55 40.31
CA ARG A 602 53.63 -17.73 41.07
C ARG A 602 53.04 -17.23 42.38
N SER A 603 51.72 -17.27 42.53
CA SER A 603 51.09 -17.09 43.85
C SER A 603 51.61 -18.18 44.77
N ASN A 604 52.33 -17.80 45.82
CA ASN A 604 52.73 -18.70 46.88
C ASN A 604 51.48 -19.36 47.49
N ARG A 605 51.42 -20.68 47.33
CA ARG A 605 50.52 -21.59 48.06
C ARG A 605 50.69 -21.36 49.56
N THR A 606 49.63 -20.94 50.23
CA THR A 606 49.48 -21.16 51.68
C THR A 606 49.14 -22.64 51.93
N PRO A 607 49.71 -23.28 52.97
CA PRO A 607 49.49 -24.70 53.26
C PRO A 607 48.31 -24.93 54.22
N HIS A 608 47.66 -26.08 54.03
CA HIS A 608 46.87 -26.90 54.95
C HIS A 608 45.92 -26.26 55.99
N ALA A 609 44.63 -26.61 55.87
CA ALA A 609 43.74 -26.87 57.00
C ALA A 609 43.27 -28.34 56.91
N PRO A 610 43.10 -29.05 58.05
CA PRO A 610 42.96 -30.51 58.08
C PRO A 610 41.50 -30.98 57.97
N ASP A 611 41.40 -32.27 57.63
CA ASP A 611 40.18 -33.07 57.51
C ASP A 611 39.28 -33.02 58.76
N MET A 612 37.98 -32.87 58.54
CA MET A 612 36.93 -33.24 59.49
C MET A 612 35.90 -34.10 58.74
N GLU A 613 36.06 -35.42 58.90
CA GLU A 613 35.02 -36.43 58.69
C GLU A 613 34.07 -36.48 59.90
N ASP A 614 32.85 -36.96 59.63
CA ASP A 614 31.78 -37.41 60.52
C ASP A 614 30.95 -36.36 61.31
N SER A 615 29.69 -36.15 60.90
CA SER A 615 28.56 -36.93 61.47
C SER A 615 27.21 -36.58 60.83
N ALA A 616 26.44 -37.62 60.48
CA ALA A 616 25.00 -37.82 60.65
C ALA A 616 24.05 -36.58 60.68
N ASP A 617 23.02 -36.55 59.82
CA ASP A 617 21.68 -37.04 60.20
C ASP A 617 20.60 -36.74 59.14
N ALA A 618 19.63 -37.64 59.12
CA ALA A 618 18.45 -37.66 58.27
C ALA A 618 17.48 -36.51 58.56
N ILE A 619 16.91 -35.88 57.52
CA ILE A 619 15.58 -35.26 57.59
C ILE A 619 14.78 -35.66 56.34
N GLU A 620 13.95 -36.66 56.58
CA GLU A 620 12.72 -37.00 55.88
C GLU A 620 11.74 -35.82 55.99
N CYS A 621 11.28 -35.26 54.86
CA CYS A 621 10.20 -34.25 54.88
C CYS A 621 8.99 -34.75 54.08
N LYS A 622 7.92 -34.93 54.85
CA LYS A 622 6.60 -35.45 54.51
C LYS A 622 5.87 -34.61 53.47
N ARG A 623 5.11 -35.34 52.65
CA ARG A 623 3.90 -34.89 51.94
C ARG A 623 2.92 -34.25 52.93
N HIS A 624 2.36 -33.11 52.55
CA HIS A 624 0.99 -32.76 52.91
C HIS A 624 0.27 -32.18 51.69
N THR A 625 -0.71 -32.94 51.22
CA THR A 625 -1.92 -32.47 50.55
C THR A 625 -2.77 -31.72 51.55
N ASP A 626 -3.33 -30.59 51.12
CA ASP A 626 -4.76 -30.24 51.21
C ASP A 626 -5.13 -29.39 49.99
#